data_AF-A0A6N7AHV0-F1
#
_entry.id   AF-A0A6N7AHV0-F1
#
_cell.length_a   1.000
_cell.length_b   1.000
_cell.length_c   1.000
_cell.angle_alpha   90.00
_cell.angle_beta   90.00
_cell.angle_gamma   90.00
#
_symmetry.space_group_name_H-M   'P 1'
#
loop_
_entity.id
_entity.type
_entity.pdbx_description
1 polymer ?
#
loop_
_entity_poly.entity_id
_entity_poly.type
_entity_poly.pdbx_seq_one_letter_code
_entity_poly.pdbx_strand_id
1 'polypeptide(L)'
;MVLAQALDAGDVACVQLRLKEIDDGALLRAVDVLRPVAQSRGVAFLLNDRPDLAARSGCDGVHVGQHDMLYAEGSPAMIRATSR
;
A
#
# COMPACT_ATOMS: atom_id res chain seq x y z
N MET A 1 -4.33 -19.90 4.31
CA MET A 1 -3.59 -19.44 3.12
C MET A 1 -2.78 -18.22 3.53
N VAL A 2 -1.46 -18.26 3.33
CA VAL A 2 -0.54 -17.16 3.69
C VAL A 2 -0.44 -16.17 2.52
N LEU A 3 -0.17 -14.88 2.78
CA LEU A 3 -0.03 -13.85 1.71
C LEU A 3 0.88 -14.31 0.57
N ALA A 4 2.05 -14.88 0.88
CA ALA A 4 2.98 -15.45 -0.09
C ALA A 4 2.30 -16.41 -1.09
N GLN A 5 1.54 -17.39 -0.57
CA GLN A 5 0.83 -18.36 -1.40
C GLN A 5 -0.24 -17.73 -2.29
N ALA A 6 -0.90 -16.67 -1.80
CA ALA A 6 -1.88 -15.93 -2.58
C ALA A 6 -1.23 -15.18 -3.74
N LEU A 7 -0.04 -14.60 -3.52
CA LEU A 7 0.73 -13.91 -4.56
C LEU A 7 1.34 -14.88 -5.57
N ASP A 8 1.71 -16.09 -5.14
CA ASP A 8 2.29 -17.12 -6.02
C ASP A 8 1.23 -17.82 -6.91
N ALA A 9 -0.06 -17.60 -6.65
CA ALA A 9 -1.16 -18.27 -7.35
C ALA A 9 -1.52 -17.66 -8.72
N GLY A 10 -0.94 -16.51 -9.09
CA GLY A 10 -1.20 -15.85 -10.35
C GLY A 10 -0.37 -14.59 -10.57
N ASP A 11 -0.61 -13.91 -11.69
CA ASP A 11 0.01 -12.63 -11.99
C ASP A 11 -0.68 -11.52 -11.21
N VAL A 12 0.01 -10.99 -10.20
CA VAL A 12 -0.51 -9.95 -9.30
C VAL A 12 0.31 -8.68 -9.49
N ALA A 13 -0.31 -7.63 -10.00
CA ALA A 13 0.38 -6.36 -10.19
C ALA A 13 0.69 -5.62 -8.87
N CYS A 14 -0.24 -5.68 -7.90
CA CYS A 14 -0.06 -4.98 -6.62
C CYS A 14 -0.87 -5.59 -5.47
N VAL A 15 -0.43 -5.29 -4.25
CA VAL A 15 -1.15 -5.46 -2.99
C VAL A 15 -1.48 -4.09 -2.42
N GLN A 16 -2.72 -3.89 -2.00
CA GLN A 16 -3.14 -2.70 -1.28
C GLN A 16 -3.42 -3.05 0.18
N LEU A 17 -2.66 -2.46 1.10
CA LEU A 17 -2.91 -2.59 2.53
C LEU A 17 -3.95 -1.55 2.96
N ARG A 18 -5.09 -2.06 3.45
CA ARG A 18 -6.21 -1.24 3.93
C ARG A 18 -6.66 -1.71 5.31
N LEU A 19 -6.17 -1.02 6.32
CA LEU A 19 -6.59 -1.21 7.71
C LEU A 19 -7.22 0.10 8.20
N LYS A 20 -8.47 0.03 8.65
CA LYS A 20 -9.20 1.16 9.22
C LYS A 20 -9.10 1.13 10.74
N GLU A 21 -9.22 2.29 11.38
CA GLU A 21 -9.36 2.41 12.83
C GLU A 21 -8.18 1.81 13.63
N ILE A 22 -6.96 1.88 13.08
CA ILE A 22 -5.73 1.49 13.77
C ILE A 22 -4.78 2.67 13.90
N ASP A 23 -3.90 2.63 14.91
CA ASP A 23 -2.87 3.63 15.08
C ASP A 23 -1.75 3.50 14.02
N ASP A 24 -1.05 4.60 13.78
CA ASP A 24 0.03 4.68 12.80
C ASP A 24 1.16 3.68 13.08
N GLY A 25 1.47 3.43 14.35
CA GLY A 25 2.49 2.46 14.75
C GLY A 25 2.09 1.03 14.39
N ALA A 26 0.83 0.65 14.63
CA ALA A 26 0.30 -0.65 14.20
C ALA A 26 0.29 -0.77 12.67
N LEU A 27 -0.08 0.30 11.96
CA LEU A 27 -0.09 0.31 10.51
C LEU A 27 1.34 0.12 9.96
N LEU A 28 2.32 0.85 10.48
CA LEU A 28 3.72 0.73 10.07
C LEU A 28 4.30 -0.66 10.37
N ARG A 29 3.98 -1.26 11.53
CA ARG A 29 4.37 -2.66 11.82
C ARG A 29 3.79 -3.64 10.80
N ALA A 30 2.53 -3.44 10.39
CA ALA A 30 1.93 -4.28 9.36
C ALA A 30 2.62 -4.08 8.00
N VAL A 31 2.99 -2.85 7.64
CA VAL A 31 3.79 -2.57 6.45
C VAL A 31 5.13 -3.29 6.51
N ASP A 32 5.87 -3.19 7.61
CA ASP A 32 7.19 -3.82 7.75
C ASP A 32 7.15 -5.34 7.56
N VAL A 33 6.07 -5.99 7.99
CA VAL A 33 5.89 -7.44 7.86
C VAL A 33 5.43 -7.84 6.45
N LEU A 34 4.49 -7.10 5.86
CA LEU A 34 3.81 -7.53 4.64
C LEU A 34 4.49 -7.02 3.36
N ARG A 35 5.05 -5.81 3.39
CA ARG A 35 5.70 -5.18 2.23
C ARG A 35 6.81 -6.05 1.64
N PRO A 36 7.77 -6.60 2.42
CA PRO A 36 8.85 -7.42 1.84
C PRO A 36 8.33 -8.68 1.14
N VAL A 37 7.22 -9.26 1.62
CA VAL A 37 6.62 -10.46 1.02
C VAL A 37 6.09 -10.18 -0.40
N ALA A 38 5.51 -9.00 -0.61
CA ALA A 38 5.04 -8.55 -1.92
C ALA A 38 6.21 -8.11 -2.82
N GLN A 39 7.07 -7.23 -2.31
CA GLN A 39 8.17 -6.66 -3.10
C GLN A 39 9.20 -7.71 -3.52
N SER A 40 9.44 -8.77 -2.72
CA SER A 40 10.32 -9.88 -3.12
C SER A 40 9.81 -10.66 -4.33
N ARG A 41 8.55 -10.48 -4.73
CA ARG A 41 7.90 -11.11 -5.89
C ARG A 41 7.71 -10.12 -7.05
N GLY A 42 8.24 -8.90 -6.94
CA GLY A 42 7.99 -7.84 -7.92
C GLY A 42 6.56 -7.28 -7.87
N VAL A 43 5.80 -7.60 -6.83
CA VAL A 43 4.43 -7.10 -6.64
C VAL A 43 4.49 -5.77 -5.90
N ALA A 44 3.92 -4.70 -6.49
CA ALA A 44 3.92 -3.38 -5.86
C ALA A 44 3.09 -3.38 -4.57
N PHE A 45 3.54 -2.67 -3.53
CA PHE A 45 2.86 -2.57 -2.25
C PHE A 45 2.37 -1.15 -1.99
N LEU A 46 1.05 -0.99 -1.88
CA LEU A 46 0.37 0.29 -1.78
C LEU A 46 -0.30 0.46 -0.41
N LEU A 47 -0.24 1.66 0.17
CA LEU A 47 -1.07 2.03 1.32
C LEU A 47 -2.34 2.73 0.86
N ASN A 48 -3.46 2.43 1.52
CA ASN A 48 -4.73 3.10 1.26
C ASN A 48 -4.88 4.38 2.11
N ASP A 49 -5.19 5.51 1.46
CA ASP A 49 -5.56 6.82 2.04
C ASP A 49 -4.57 7.40 3.06
N ARG A 50 -3.31 6.94 3.06
CA ARG A 50 -2.24 7.38 3.98
C ARG A 50 -0.96 7.77 3.23
N PRO A 51 -0.97 8.86 2.43
CA PRO A 51 0.18 9.30 1.64
C PRO A 51 1.38 9.70 2.52
N ASP A 52 1.09 10.26 3.69
CA ASP A 52 2.05 10.67 4.71
C ASP A 52 2.91 9.48 5.19
N LEU A 53 2.27 8.34 5.42
CA LEU A 53 2.96 7.12 5.85
C LEU A 53 3.63 6.41 4.68
N ALA A 54 2.95 6.30 3.54
CA ALA A 54 3.48 5.66 2.34
C ALA A 54 4.84 6.24 1.92
N ALA A 55 4.99 7.56 2.02
CA ALA A 55 6.22 8.26 1.66
C ALA A 55 7.44 7.86 2.50
N ARG A 56 7.21 7.34 3.71
CA ARG A 56 8.25 7.08 4.70
C ARG A 56 8.40 5.60 5.06
N SER A 57 7.48 4.74 4.61
CA SER A 57 7.43 3.31 4.96
C SER A 57 7.94 2.37 3.85
N GLY A 58 8.54 2.92 2.79
CA GLY A 58 9.07 2.14 1.66
C GLY A 58 8.00 1.53 0.77
N CYS A 59 6.75 1.99 0.87
CA CYS A 59 5.68 1.59 -0.04
C CYS A 59 5.94 2.13 -1.44
N ASP A 60 5.52 1.38 -2.46
CA ASP A 60 5.71 1.76 -3.86
C ASP A 60 4.73 2.87 -4.27
N GLY A 61 3.63 3.01 -3.54
CA GLY A 61 2.65 4.03 -3.79
C GLY A 61 1.57 4.14 -2.73
N VAL A 62 0.67 5.06 -2.99
CA VAL A 62 -0.54 5.28 -2.20
C VAL A 62 -1.75 5.22 -3.13
N HIS A 63 -2.78 4.53 -2.66
CA HIS A 63 -4.09 4.61 -3.26
C HIS A 63 -4.92 5.67 -2.53
N VAL A 64 -5.43 6.65 -3.27
CA VAL A 64 -6.27 7.73 -2.74
C VAL A 64 -7.63 7.75 -3.42
N GLY A 65 -8.68 8.01 -2.65
CA GLY A 65 -10.03 8.20 -3.15
C GLY A 65 -10.20 9.47 -4.00
N GLN A 66 -11.31 9.54 -4.75
CA GLN A 66 -11.60 10.65 -5.68
C GLN A 66 -11.66 12.04 -5.03
N HIS A 67 -12.02 12.12 -3.74
CA HIS A 67 -12.23 13.38 -3.02
C HIS A 67 -11.04 13.84 -2.17
N ASP A 68 -9.98 13.04 -2.04
CA ASP A 68 -8.86 13.33 -1.12
C ASP A 68 -7.76 14.21 -1.73
N MET A 69 -8.09 15.08 -2.69
CA MET A 69 -7.08 15.84 -3.43
C MET A 69 -6.69 17.16 -2.75
N LEU A 70 -5.82 17.06 -1.75
CA LEU A 70 -4.91 18.11 -1.27
C LEU A 70 -3.68 17.44 -0.63
N TYR A 71 -2.71 16.99 -1.43
CA TYR A 71 -1.44 16.48 -0.91
C TYR A 71 -0.24 17.10 -1.65
N ALA A 72 0.77 17.51 -0.88
CA ALA A 72 1.89 18.34 -1.29
C ALA A 72 3.02 17.56 -2.02
N GLU A 73 3.81 18.31 -2.79
CA GLU A 73 4.89 17.82 -3.66
C GLU A 73 6.01 17.10 -2.87
N GLY A 74 6.46 15.94 -3.39
CA GLY A 74 7.47 15.07 -2.75
C GLY A 74 7.01 13.65 -2.35
N SER A 75 5.79 13.25 -2.75
CA SER A 75 5.10 12.02 -2.33
C SER A 75 5.36 10.80 -3.25
N PRO A 76 5.20 9.56 -2.76
CA PRO A 76 5.33 8.33 -3.54
C PRO A 76 4.30 8.26 -4.68
N ALA A 77 4.49 7.35 -5.64
CA ALA A 77 3.63 7.24 -6.81
C ALA A 77 2.15 7.14 -6.39
N MET A 78 1.36 8.13 -6.77
CA MET A 78 -0.04 8.21 -6.39
C MET A 78 -0.89 7.50 -7.45
N ILE A 79 -1.50 6.39 -7.06
CA ILE A 79 -2.35 5.58 -7.95
C ILE A 79 -3.81 5.90 -7.63
N ARG A 80 -4.40 6.75 -8.48
CA ARG A 80 -5.85 6.96 -8.51
C ARG A 80 -6.49 5.66 -9.01
N ALA A 81 -7.20 4.95 -8.15
CA ALA A 81 -8.11 3.90 -8.59
C ALA A 81 -9.54 4.40 -8.39
N THR A 82 -10.34 4.32 -9.45
CA THR A 82 -11.78 4.49 -9.35
C THR A 82 -12.34 3.20 -8.76
N SER A 83 -12.87 3.26 -7.53
CA SER A 83 -13.71 2.20 -6.99
C SER A 83 -14.87 1.99 -7.97
N ARG A 84 -14.94 0.82 -8.61
CA ARG A 84 -16.21 0.33 -9.17
C ARG A 84 -16.99 -0.36 -8.06
#